data_AF-A0A8S0TP15-F1
#
_entry.id   AF-A0A8S0TP15-F1
#
_cell.length_a   1.000
_cell.length_b   1.000
_cell.length_c   1.000
_cell.angle_alpha   90.00
_cell.angle_beta   90.00
_cell.angle_gamma   90.00
#
_symmetry.space_group_name_H-M   'P 1'
#
loop_
_entity.id
_entity.type
_entity.pdbx_description
1 polymer ?
#
loop_
_entity_poly.entity_id
_entity_poly.type
_entity_poly.pdbx_seq_one_letter_code
_entity_poly.pdbx_strand_id
1 'polypeptide(L)'
;MQITALLVLKCSPEGSDPVILANASDVSRFGFFQRPSVKEFIVFVARTVAKRTPPGERQSVQHEEYKVHAYNQNGLCVLGLMDDHYPVRSAFSLLNQVLEEYQKNFGDSWKTVQADKTEAWPYLNDALTKFQDPAEADKLLKIQRELDETKIILVSYLFPPYLKPFFSFFVLLLSLYHSDYCSKLIYWLDDNERVETIKPFQSCLNGEGKSNKEKF
;
A
#
# COMPACT_ATOMS: atom_id res chain seq x y z
N MET A 1 -15.19 10.64 10.37
CA MET A 1 -14.42 9.56 11.04
C MET A 1 -14.65 8.32 10.23
N GLN A 2 -13.72 7.95 9.35
CA GLN A 2 -13.88 6.77 8.51
C GLN A 2 -12.58 5.96 8.46
N ILE A 3 -12.73 4.64 8.47
CA ILE A 3 -11.67 3.68 8.15
C ILE A 3 -11.67 3.51 6.63
N THR A 4 -10.57 3.84 5.98
CA THR A 4 -10.40 3.73 4.52
C THR A 4 -10.01 2.32 4.11
N ALA A 5 -9.10 1.70 4.86
CA ALA A 5 -8.63 0.36 4.53
C ALA A 5 -8.08 -0.37 5.76
N LEU A 6 -8.19 -1.70 5.71
CA LEU A 6 -7.59 -2.66 6.64
C LEU A 6 -6.83 -3.69 5.83
N LEU A 7 -5.58 -3.96 6.21
CA LEU A 7 -4.71 -4.91 5.55
C LEU A 7 -4.00 -5.79 6.56
N VAL A 8 -3.80 -7.05 6.18
CA VAL A 8 -2.97 -8.01 6.91
C VAL A 8 -1.81 -8.39 5.99
N LEU A 9 -0.59 -8.24 6.49
CA LEU A 9 0.64 -8.46 5.76
C LEU A 9 1.59 -9.38 6.54
N LYS A 10 2.34 -10.19 5.81
CA LYS A 10 3.52 -10.89 6.32
C LYS A 10 4.74 -10.00 6.12
N CYS A 11 5.41 -9.66 7.21
CA CYS A 11 6.71 -9.01 7.23
C CYS A 11 7.80 -10.05 7.47
N SER A 12 8.74 -10.15 6.54
CA SER A 12 9.91 -11.01 6.71
C SER A 12 11.05 -10.23 7.37
N PRO A 13 11.81 -10.84 8.30
CA PRO A 13 12.96 -10.20 8.93
C PRO A 13 14.14 -9.99 7.96
N GLU A 14 14.16 -10.71 6.84
CA GLU A 14 15.25 -10.68 5.84
C GLU A 14 15.17 -9.49 4.86
N GLY A 15 14.29 -8.51 5.12
CA GLY A 15 14.19 -7.30 4.30
C GLY A 15 13.47 -7.47 2.96
N SER A 16 12.83 -8.62 2.73
CA SER A 16 11.97 -8.83 1.55
C SER A 16 10.70 -7.97 1.60
N ASP A 17 10.08 -7.78 0.44
CA ASP A 17 8.82 -7.04 0.33
C ASP A 17 7.71 -7.71 1.18
N PRO A 18 6.96 -6.93 1.99
CA PRO A 18 5.85 -7.48 2.75
C PRO A 18 4.81 -8.07 1.81
N VAL A 19 4.40 -9.29 2.12
CA VAL A 19 3.43 -10.05 1.34
C VAL A 19 2.04 -9.78 1.88
N ILE A 20 1.11 -9.39 1.02
CA ILE A 20 -0.28 -9.11 1.40
C ILE A 20 -1.03 -10.43 1.57
N LEU A 21 -1.59 -10.63 2.76
CA LEU A 21 -2.33 -11.83 3.13
C LEU A 21 -3.83 -11.63 2.98
N ALA A 22 -4.32 -10.45 3.33
CA ALA A 22 -5.72 -10.05 3.17
C ALA A 22 -5.81 -8.52 3.04
N ASN A 23 -6.76 -8.05 2.25
CA ASN A 23 -6.99 -6.63 2.00
C ASN A 23 -8.49 -6.33 1.95
N ALA A 24 -8.93 -5.31 2.69
CA ALA A 24 -10.25 -4.71 2.58
C ALA A 24 -10.09 -3.20 2.49
N SER A 25 -10.73 -2.58 1.50
CA SER A 25 -10.66 -1.13 1.29
C SER A 25 -12.01 -0.58 0.86
N ASP A 26 -12.41 0.50 1.51
CA ASP A 26 -13.58 1.31 1.15
C ASP A 26 -13.12 2.63 0.54
N VAL A 27 -13.13 2.65 -0.79
CA VAL A 27 -12.80 3.82 -1.61
C VAL A 27 -14.05 4.47 -2.22
N SER A 28 -15.23 4.18 -1.67
CA SER A 28 -16.51 4.72 -2.17
C SER A 28 -16.54 6.25 -2.20
N ARG A 29 -15.87 6.89 -1.23
CA ARG A 29 -15.72 8.36 -1.11
C ARG A 29 -14.99 9.02 -2.28
N PHE A 30 -14.17 8.26 -3.00
CA PHE A 30 -13.39 8.77 -4.13
C PHE A 30 -14.18 8.64 -5.43
N GLY A 31 -13.93 9.56 -6.37
CA GLY A 31 -14.57 9.54 -7.69
C GLY A 31 -14.30 8.22 -8.42
N PHE A 32 -15.27 7.72 -9.18
CA PHE A 32 -15.22 6.38 -9.80
C PHE A 32 -13.89 6.09 -10.52
N PHE A 33 -13.38 7.06 -11.28
CA PHE A 33 -12.13 6.94 -12.04
C PHE A 33 -10.85 7.00 -11.19
N GLN A 34 -10.92 7.53 -9.96
CA GLN A 34 -9.78 7.63 -9.04
C GLN A 34 -9.62 6.37 -8.18
N ARG A 35 -10.70 5.59 -8.01
CA ARG A 35 -10.73 4.42 -7.12
C ARG A 35 -9.62 3.39 -7.41
N PRO A 36 -9.30 3.04 -8.67
CA PRO A 36 -8.21 2.09 -8.94
C PRO A 36 -6.87 2.63 -8.45
N SER A 37 -6.55 3.89 -8.75
CA SER A 37 -5.32 4.53 -8.29
C SER A 37 -5.23 4.53 -6.76
N VAL A 38 -6.30 4.93 -6.07
CA VAL A 38 -6.32 4.96 -4.60
C VAL A 38 -6.05 3.58 -3.98
N LYS A 39 -6.58 2.51 -4.58
CA LYS A 39 -6.31 1.13 -4.11
C LYS A 39 -4.84 0.76 -4.21
N GLU A 40 -4.18 1.10 -5.33
CA GLU A 40 -2.74 0.88 -5.50
C GLU A 40 -1.92 1.68 -4.47
N PHE A 41 -2.35 2.91 -4.19
CA PHE A 41 -1.71 3.73 -3.17
C PHE A 41 -1.85 3.17 -1.76
N ILE A 42 -3.02 2.67 -1.40
CA ILE A 42 -3.25 2.00 -0.11
C ILE A 42 -2.28 0.82 0.06
N VAL A 43 -2.13 -0.01 -0.98
CA VAL A 43 -1.20 -1.15 -1.00
C VAL A 43 0.25 -0.69 -0.85
N PHE A 44 0.66 0.35 -1.58
CA PHE A 44 2.01 0.92 -1.50
C PHE A 44 2.33 1.45 -0.09
N VAL A 45 1.42 2.22 0.50
CA VAL A 45 1.58 2.75 1.86
C VAL A 45 1.64 1.60 2.87
N ALA A 46 0.78 0.59 2.72
CA ALA A 46 0.76 -0.55 3.60
C ALA A 46 2.11 -1.28 3.61
N ARG A 47 2.68 -1.59 2.45
CA ARG A 47 4.01 -2.21 2.34
C ARG A 47 5.11 -1.32 2.93
N THR A 48 5.06 -0.02 2.67
CA THR A 48 6.08 0.92 3.15
C THR A 48 6.10 1.03 4.68
N VAL A 49 4.92 1.15 5.31
CA VAL A 49 4.81 1.26 6.77
C VAL A 49 5.09 -0.10 7.44
N ALA A 50 4.63 -1.21 6.84
CA ALA A 50 4.94 -2.55 7.33
C ALA A 50 6.46 -2.82 7.37
N LYS A 51 7.21 -2.43 6.32
CA LYS A 51 8.68 -2.53 6.32
C LYS A 51 9.37 -1.73 7.43
N ARG A 52 8.80 -0.57 7.80
CA ARG A 52 9.37 0.32 8.82
C ARG A 52 8.99 -0.07 10.25
N THR A 53 7.98 -0.93 10.40
CA THR A 53 7.48 -1.38 11.69
C THR A 53 8.23 -2.63 12.14
N PRO A 54 9.14 -2.55 13.12
CA PRO A 54 9.88 -3.71 13.57
C PRO A 54 8.95 -4.69 14.30
N PRO A 55 9.34 -5.97 14.40
CA PRO A 55 8.53 -6.99 15.08
C PRO A 55 8.31 -6.62 16.56
N GLY A 56 7.08 -6.76 17.03
CA GLY A 56 6.65 -6.46 18.40
C GLY A 56 6.27 -5.00 18.64
N GLU A 57 6.50 -4.11 17.67
CA GLU A 57 6.20 -2.67 17.85
C GLU A 57 4.88 -2.24 17.20
N ARG A 58 4.34 -1.16 17.76
CA ARG A 58 3.22 -0.39 17.22
C ARG A 58 3.73 0.92 16.69
N GLN A 59 3.32 1.25 15.47
CA GLN A 59 3.67 2.51 14.84
C GLN A 59 2.42 3.20 14.32
N SER A 60 2.41 4.53 14.44
CA SER A 60 1.42 5.36 13.77
C SER A 60 2.15 6.38 12.91
N VAL A 61 1.78 6.46 11.63
CA VAL A 61 2.32 7.41 10.65
C VAL A 61 1.20 8.37 10.29
N GLN A 62 1.38 9.65 10.60
CA GLN A 62 0.44 10.70 10.20
C GLN A 62 0.91 11.38 8.92
N HIS A 63 -0.02 11.60 7.98
CA HIS A 63 0.20 12.38 6.78
C HIS A 63 -1.04 13.18 6.37
N GLU A 64 -0.91 14.51 6.37
CA GLU A 64 -2.02 15.43 6.07
C GLU A 64 -3.26 15.08 6.94
N GLU A 65 -4.39 14.72 6.33
CA GLU A 65 -5.64 14.38 7.03
C GLU A 65 -5.80 12.88 7.35
N TYR A 66 -4.82 12.06 6.96
CA TYR A 66 -4.85 10.62 7.14
C TYR A 66 -3.81 10.14 8.17
N LYS A 67 -4.17 9.09 8.89
CA LYS A 67 -3.30 8.40 9.85
C LYS A 67 -3.28 6.91 9.54
N VAL A 68 -2.07 6.37 9.42
CA VAL A 68 -1.82 4.95 9.23
C VAL A 68 -1.39 4.36 10.54
N HIS A 69 -2.12 3.36 11.03
CA HIS A 69 -1.78 2.62 12.23
C HIS A 69 -1.29 1.23 11.83
N ALA A 70 -0.15 0.81 12.36
CA ALA A 70 0.47 -0.48 12.08
C ALA A 70 0.83 -1.17 13.38
N TYR A 71 0.55 -2.47 13.45
CA TYR A 71 0.98 -3.33 14.54
C TYR A 71 1.58 -4.60 13.99
N ASN A 72 2.85 -4.85 14.31
CA ASN A 72 3.59 -6.03 13.87
C ASN A 72 3.77 -6.99 15.04
N GLN A 73 3.09 -8.14 15.02
CA GLN A 73 3.28 -9.21 15.98
C GLN A 73 4.20 -10.28 15.38
N ASN A 74 5.50 -10.18 15.65
CA ASN A 74 6.50 -11.20 15.28
C ASN A 74 6.49 -11.60 13.79
N GLY A 75 6.28 -10.65 12.89
CA GLY A 75 6.25 -10.86 11.44
C GLY A 75 4.84 -10.88 10.85
N LEU A 76 3.78 -10.97 11.65
CA LEU A 76 2.41 -10.74 11.20
C LEU A 76 2.03 -9.29 11.48
N CYS A 77 1.92 -8.48 10.42
CA CYS A 77 1.61 -7.06 10.52
C CYS A 77 0.16 -6.79 10.10
N VAL A 78 -0.57 -6.08 10.94
CA VAL A 78 -1.90 -5.56 10.60
C VAL A 78 -1.80 -4.05 10.48
N LEU A 79 -2.42 -3.50 9.44
CA LEU A 79 -2.36 -2.08 9.12
C LEU A 79 -3.75 -1.53 8.85
N GLY A 80 -4.02 -0.33 9.37
CA GLY A 80 -5.26 0.41 9.15
C GLY A 80 -4.99 1.82 8.67
N LEU A 81 -5.57 2.20 7.54
CA LEU A 81 -5.58 3.57 7.03
C LEU A 81 -6.88 4.23 7.46
N MET A 82 -6.77 5.26 8.30
CA MET A 82 -7.91 5.93 8.94
C MET A 82 -7.77 7.44 8.81
N ASP A 83 -8.85 8.18 9.00
CA ASP A 83 -8.78 9.64 9.11
C ASP A 83 -8.12 10.05 10.43
N ASP A 84 -7.51 11.24 10.48
CA ASP A 84 -6.84 11.76 11.69
C ASP A 84 -7.77 11.85 12.92
N HIS A 85 -9.06 12.10 12.67
CA HIS A 85 -10.10 12.20 13.68
C HIS A 85 -10.47 10.86 14.32
N TYR A 86 -10.06 9.72 13.74
CA TYR A 86 -10.33 8.41 14.33
C TYR A 86 -9.44 8.20 15.57
N PRO A 87 -9.99 7.87 16.75
CA PRO A 87 -9.19 7.74 17.96
C PRO A 87 -8.14 6.63 17.84
N VAL A 88 -6.89 6.96 18.17
CA VAL A 88 -5.74 6.03 18.10
C VAL A 88 -5.98 4.79 18.96
N ARG A 89 -6.62 4.96 20.12
CA ARG A 89 -7.00 3.85 21.01
C ARG A 89 -7.89 2.84 20.30
N SER A 90 -8.99 3.31 19.73
CA SER A 90 -9.96 2.48 19.01
C SER A 90 -9.32 1.82 17.79
N ALA A 91 -8.39 2.50 17.12
CA ALA A 91 -7.66 1.96 15.98
C ALA A 91 -6.83 0.72 16.36
N PHE A 92 -6.01 0.82 17.41
CA PHE A 92 -5.22 -0.33 17.87
C PHE A 92 -6.08 -1.44 18.48
N SER A 93 -7.22 -1.10 19.10
CA SER A 93 -8.21 -2.10 19.51
C SER A 93 -8.73 -2.94 18.35
N LEU A 94 -9.06 -2.27 17.24
CA LEU A 94 -9.45 -2.93 16.01
C LEU A 94 -8.32 -3.80 15.42
N LEU A 95 -7.11 -3.25 15.30
CA LEU A 95 -5.98 -3.99 14.70
C LEU A 95 -5.65 -5.27 15.47
N ASN A 96 -5.68 -5.22 16.81
CA ASN A 96 -5.47 -6.40 17.65
C ASN A 96 -6.57 -7.44 17.45
N GLN A 97 -7.84 -7.02 17.39
CA GLN A 97 -8.96 -7.93 17.14
C GLN A 97 -8.84 -8.62 15.78
N VAL A 98 -8.47 -7.88 14.73
CA VAL A 98 -8.22 -8.43 13.38
C VAL A 98 -7.09 -9.45 13.43
N LEU A 99 -6.03 -9.16 14.20
CA LEU A 99 -4.89 -10.05 14.36
C LEU A 99 -5.29 -11.36 15.09
N GLU A 100 -5.97 -11.25 16.22
CA GLU A 100 -6.49 -12.41 16.99
C GLU A 100 -7.38 -13.31 16.12
N GLU A 101 -8.30 -12.72 15.35
CA GLU A 101 -9.19 -13.49 14.46
C GLU A 101 -8.43 -14.09 13.27
N TYR A 102 -7.42 -13.40 12.74
CA TYR A 102 -6.61 -13.97 11.65
C TYR A 102 -5.83 -15.20 12.15
N GLN A 103 -5.19 -15.10 13.32
CA GLN A 103 -4.49 -16.25 13.92
C GLN A 103 -5.44 -17.40 14.27
N LYS A 104 -6.64 -17.10 14.76
CA LYS A 104 -7.65 -18.12 15.09
C LYS A 104 -8.13 -18.88 13.85
N ASN A 105 -8.33 -18.20 12.72
CA ASN A 105 -8.87 -18.81 11.50
C ASN A 105 -7.79 -19.47 10.63
N PHE A 106 -6.60 -18.87 10.54
CA PHE A 106 -5.55 -19.30 9.61
C PHE A 106 -4.31 -19.90 10.30
N GLY A 107 -4.21 -19.80 11.63
CA GLY A 107 -3.06 -20.30 12.40
C GLY A 107 -1.74 -19.72 11.91
N ASP A 108 -0.76 -20.60 11.70
CA ASP A 108 0.59 -20.25 11.22
C ASP A 108 0.76 -20.40 9.69
N SER A 109 -0.32 -20.65 8.96
CA SER A 109 -0.26 -20.87 7.49
C SER A 109 0.30 -19.67 6.72
N TRP A 110 0.22 -18.46 7.28
CA TRP A 110 0.77 -17.25 6.69
C TRP A 110 2.30 -17.27 6.57
N LYS A 111 3.01 -18.06 7.40
CA LYS A 111 4.48 -18.14 7.39
C LYS A 111 5.02 -18.73 6.08
N THR A 112 4.27 -19.60 5.42
CA THR A 112 4.68 -20.26 4.16
C THR A 112 4.28 -19.48 2.91
N VAL A 113 3.41 -18.47 3.04
CA VAL A 113 2.95 -17.65 1.91
C VAL A 113 4.09 -16.76 1.41
N GLN A 114 4.38 -16.82 0.11
CA GLN A 114 5.45 -16.03 -0.54
C GLN A 114 4.93 -15.06 -1.60
N ALA A 115 3.66 -15.16 -1.97
CA ALA A 115 3.03 -14.30 -2.97
C ALA A 115 1.75 -13.68 -2.41
N ASP A 116 1.37 -12.51 -2.95
CA ASP A 116 0.19 -11.79 -2.50
C ASP A 116 -1.08 -12.61 -2.72
N LYS A 117 -1.90 -12.69 -1.67
CA LYS A 117 -3.24 -13.27 -1.77
C LYS A 117 -4.22 -12.16 -2.13
N THR A 118 -4.89 -12.34 -3.28
CA THR A 118 -6.00 -11.47 -3.71
C THR A 118 -7.34 -11.91 -3.09
N GLU A 119 -7.35 -12.95 -2.27
CA GLU A 119 -8.57 -13.47 -1.67
C GLU A 119 -9.10 -12.50 -0.61
N ALA A 120 -10.34 -12.05 -0.82
CA ALA A 120 -11.03 -11.19 0.13
C ALA A 120 -11.49 -12.02 1.33
N TRP A 121 -10.92 -11.74 2.50
CA TRP A 121 -11.38 -12.34 3.76
C TRP A 121 -12.67 -11.64 4.21
N PRO A 122 -13.85 -12.31 4.22
CA PRO A 122 -15.14 -11.65 4.47
C PRO A 122 -15.18 -10.89 5.81
N TYR A 123 -14.58 -11.47 6.85
CA TYR A 123 -14.46 -10.85 8.16
C TYR A 123 -13.81 -9.46 8.12
N LEU A 124 -12.83 -9.25 7.24
CA LEU A 124 -12.12 -7.97 7.13
C LEU A 124 -13.03 -6.87 6.55
N ASN A 125 -13.92 -7.23 5.62
CA ASN A 125 -14.94 -6.31 5.08
C ASN A 125 -16.03 -6.00 6.12
N ASP A 126 -16.45 -7.01 6.88
CA ASP A 126 -17.42 -6.84 7.97
C ASP A 126 -16.84 -5.97 9.09
N ALA A 127 -15.58 -6.20 9.46
CA ALA A 127 -14.85 -5.39 10.42
C ALA A 127 -14.74 -3.93 9.94
N LEU A 128 -14.37 -3.72 8.67
CA LEU A 128 -14.30 -2.39 8.08
C LEU A 128 -15.63 -1.65 8.20
N THR A 129 -16.77 -2.33 8.04
CA THR A 129 -18.11 -1.72 8.14
C THR A 129 -18.53 -1.49 9.60
N LYS A 130 -18.33 -2.49 10.46
CA LYS A 130 -18.77 -2.46 11.86
C LYS A 130 -18.02 -1.43 12.70
N PHE A 131 -16.71 -1.31 12.48
CA PHE A 131 -15.84 -0.48 13.31
C PHE A 131 -15.66 0.95 12.78
N GLN A 132 -16.49 1.36 11.80
CA GLN A 132 -16.60 2.78 11.43
C GLN A 132 -17.01 3.64 12.64
N ASP A 133 -17.85 3.09 13.53
CA ASP A 133 -18.11 3.68 14.84
C ASP A 133 -16.99 3.30 15.83
N PRO A 134 -16.18 4.27 16.32
CA PRO A 134 -15.12 3.99 17.28
C PRO A 134 -15.65 3.44 18.61
N ALA A 135 -16.91 3.71 18.96
CA ALA A 135 -17.51 3.17 20.19
C ALA A 135 -17.63 1.63 20.16
N GLU A 136 -17.80 1.03 18.98
CA GLU A 136 -17.80 -0.43 18.83
C GLU A 136 -16.42 -1.03 19.03
N ALA A 137 -15.36 -0.33 18.60
CA ALA A 137 -13.99 -0.75 18.81
C ALA A 137 -13.55 -0.58 20.27
N ASP A 138 -14.08 0.41 21.00
CA ASP A 138 -13.77 0.63 22.41
C ASP A 138 -14.36 -0.43 23.34
N LYS A 139 -15.44 -1.11 22.92
CA LYS A 139 -15.98 -2.30 23.62
C LYS A 139 -14.99 -3.47 23.64
N LEU A 140 -13.97 -3.47 22.77
CA LEU A 140 -12.86 -4.40 22.77
C LEU A 140 -11.89 -4.02 23.92
N LEU A 141 -12.35 -4.16 25.16
CA LEU A 141 -11.76 -3.62 26.41
C LEU A 141 -10.40 -4.21 26.82
N LYS A 142 -9.67 -4.91 25.93
CA LYS A 142 -8.43 -5.61 26.30
C LYS A 142 -7.17 -4.72 26.39
N ILE A 143 -7.15 -3.53 25.77
CA ILE A 143 -5.87 -2.86 25.41
C ILE A 143 -5.53 -1.63 26.27
N GLN A 144 -6.18 -1.44 27.41
CA GLN A 144 -5.90 -0.27 28.25
C GLN A 144 -4.49 -0.24 28.86
N ARG A 145 -3.72 -1.35 28.81
CA ARG A 145 -2.33 -1.39 29.32
C ARG A 145 -1.23 -1.32 28.26
N GLU A 146 -1.52 -1.56 26.98
CA GLU A 146 -0.47 -1.70 25.96
C GLU A 146 -0.29 -0.45 25.06
N LEU A 147 -1.01 0.64 25.36
CA LEU A 147 -0.97 1.88 24.59
C LEU A 147 0.32 2.69 24.83
N ASP A 148 0.98 2.50 25.99
CA ASP A 148 2.14 3.29 26.40
C ASP A 148 3.39 3.04 25.53
N GLU A 149 3.42 1.95 24.75
CA GLU A 149 4.51 1.59 23.84
C GLU A 149 4.21 1.92 22.37
N THR A 150 3.24 2.81 22.09
CA THR A 150 2.95 3.23 20.72
C THR A 150 3.88 4.36 20.29
N LYS A 151 4.82 4.08 19.37
CA LYS A 151 5.65 5.11 18.77
C LYS A 151 4.85 5.83 17.69
N ILE A 152 4.35 7.03 18.00
CA ILE A 152 3.75 7.92 17.00
C ILE A 152 4.89 8.59 16.23
N ILE A 153 5.12 8.14 15.00
CA ILE A 153 6.11 8.74 14.12
C ILE A 153 5.38 9.72 13.21
N LEU A 154 5.58 11.01 13.48
CA LEU A 154 5.13 12.07 12.58
C LEU A 154 6.03 12.07 11.35
N VAL A 155 5.63 11.37 10.29
CA VAL A 155 6.41 11.34 9.05
C VAL A 155 5.85 12.36 8.07
N SER A 156 6.43 13.56 8.06
CA SER A 156 6.14 14.58 7.04
C SER A 156 6.65 14.16 5.64
N TYR A 157 7.67 13.29 5.56
CA TYR A 157 8.39 12.94 4.33
C TYR A 157 8.21 11.50 3.83
N LEU A 158 7.19 10.75 4.28
CA LEU A 158 6.98 9.35 3.80
C LEU A 158 6.60 9.30 2.32
N PHE A 159 6.24 10.46 1.75
CA PHE A 159 5.85 10.66 0.37
C PHE A 159 6.95 11.43 -0.35
N PRO A 160 7.73 10.78 -1.23
CA PRO A 160 8.63 11.50 -2.12
C PRO A 160 7.80 12.53 -2.91
N PRO A 161 8.25 13.81 -3.01
CA PRO A 161 7.53 14.85 -3.73
C PRO A 161 7.26 14.52 -5.22
N TYR A 162 7.91 13.47 -5.73
CA TYR A 162 7.78 12.95 -7.09
C TYR A 162 6.51 12.12 -7.35
N LEU A 163 5.77 11.68 -6.31
CA LEU A 163 4.52 10.92 -6.49
C LEU A 163 3.25 11.80 -6.53
N LYS A 164 3.31 13.04 -6.04
CA LYS A 164 2.21 14.02 -6.19
C LYS A 164 1.87 14.31 -7.67
N PRO A 165 2.85 14.50 -8.58
CA PRO A 165 2.56 14.65 -10.01
C PRO A 165 2.24 13.31 -10.69
N PHE A 166 2.78 12.17 -10.26
CA PHE A 166 2.45 10.88 -10.90
C PHE A 166 0.97 10.50 -10.69
N PHE A 167 0.42 10.80 -9.52
CA PHE A 167 -1.00 10.55 -9.22
C PHE A 167 -1.94 11.54 -9.91
N SER A 168 -1.60 12.84 -9.89
CA SER A 168 -2.39 13.85 -10.58
C SER A 168 -2.32 13.69 -12.10
N PHE A 169 -1.15 13.38 -12.66
CA PHE A 169 -0.94 13.19 -14.10
C PHE A 169 -1.54 11.88 -14.62
N PHE A 170 -1.51 10.77 -13.85
CA PHE A 170 -2.17 9.51 -14.24
C PHE A 170 -3.71 9.63 -14.18
N VAL A 171 -4.25 10.33 -13.18
CA VAL A 171 -5.69 10.66 -13.11
C VAL A 171 -6.09 11.70 -14.18
N LEU A 172 -5.23 12.70 -14.47
CA LEU A 172 -5.47 13.63 -15.59
C LEU A 172 -5.46 12.90 -16.93
N LEU A 173 -4.50 11.99 -17.16
CA LEU A 173 -4.43 11.17 -18.37
C LEU A 173 -5.71 10.33 -18.53
N LEU A 174 -6.17 9.67 -17.46
CA LEU A 174 -7.42 8.89 -17.46
C LEU A 174 -8.67 9.76 -17.68
N SER A 175 -8.68 11.00 -17.18
CA SER A 175 -9.78 11.95 -17.41
C SER A 175 -9.74 12.65 -18.77
N LEU A 176 -8.57 12.71 -19.42
CA LEU A 176 -8.37 13.33 -20.74
C LEU A 176 -8.40 12.31 -21.89
N TYR A 177 -8.17 11.02 -21.63
CA TYR A 177 -8.32 9.94 -22.63
C TYR A 177 -9.74 9.37 -22.67
N HIS A 178 -10.68 10.21 -23.07
CA HIS A 178 -11.95 9.76 -23.63
C HIS A 178 -11.71 9.44 -25.12
N SER A 179 -11.24 8.22 -25.45
CA SER A 179 -11.38 7.51 -26.74
C SER A 179 -10.22 6.50 -26.99
N ASP A 180 -10.57 5.21 -26.93
CA ASP A 180 -10.17 4.10 -27.81
C ASP A 180 -8.70 3.66 -28.05
N TYR A 181 -7.74 3.85 -27.13
CA TYR A 181 -6.41 3.21 -27.31
C TYR A 181 -5.74 2.70 -26.02
N CYS A 182 -6.28 1.68 -25.35
CA CYS A 182 -5.60 1.07 -24.18
C CYS A 182 -5.18 -0.40 -24.31
N SER A 183 -5.40 -1.08 -25.44
CA SER A 183 -4.92 -2.48 -25.59
C SER A 183 -3.44 -2.61 -25.97
N LYS A 184 -2.73 -1.50 -26.30
CA LYS A 184 -1.34 -1.56 -26.76
C LYS A 184 -0.27 -1.14 -25.75
N LEU A 185 -0.64 -0.50 -24.63
CA LEU A 185 0.35 -0.04 -23.64
C LEU A 185 0.76 -1.14 -22.65
N ILE A 186 -0.09 -2.14 -22.44
CA ILE A 186 0.19 -3.29 -21.56
C ILE A 186 1.30 -4.19 -22.14
N TYR A 187 1.39 -4.32 -23.47
CA TYR A 187 2.43 -5.13 -24.12
C TYR A 187 3.82 -4.47 -24.16
N TRP A 188 3.96 -3.18 -23.83
CA TRP A 188 5.25 -2.50 -23.88
C TRP A 188 5.98 -2.48 -22.53
N LEU A 189 5.29 -2.82 -21.43
CA LEU A 189 5.87 -2.85 -20.08
C LEU A 189 6.41 -4.24 -19.67
N ASP A 190 6.09 -5.30 -20.43
CA ASP A 190 6.52 -6.67 -20.11
C ASP A 190 7.92 -7.01 -20.67
N ASP A 191 8.44 -6.25 -21.63
CA ASP A 191 9.72 -6.55 -22.32
C ASP A 191 10.96 -5.87 -21.70
N ASN A 192 10.82 -5.06 -20.65
CA ASN A 192 11.92 -4.22 -20.12
C ASN A 192 12.54 -4.65 -18.78
N GLU A 193 12.21 -5.83 -18.24
CA GLU A 193 12.89 -6.42 -17.07
C GLU A 193 13.86 -7.55 -17.43
N ARG A 194 14.84 -7.26 -18.29
CA ARG A 194 16.09 -8.03 -18.31
C ARG A 194 17.29 -7.10 -18.20
N VAL A 195 17.72 -6.87 -16.96
CA VAL A 195 18.99 -6.22 -16.64
C VAL A 195 20.11 -7.24 -16.88
N GLU A 196 20.88 -7.08 -17.95
CA GLU A 196 22.30 -7.48 -17.94
C GLU A 196 23.15 -6.40 -18.64
N THR A 197 23.98 -5.73 -17.84
CA THR A 197 25.31 -5.19 -18.13
C THR A 197 25.65 -4.78 -19.57
N ILE A 198 26.01 -3.49 -19.79
CA ILE A 198 27.13 -3.06 -20.65
C ILE A 198 27.49 -1.58 -20.37
N LYS A 199 28.82 -1.32 -20.41
CA LYS A 199 29.59 -0.06 -20.27
C LYS A 199 29.23 1.03 -21.32
N PRO A 200 29.71 2.28 -21.15
CA PRO A 200 29.12 3.46 -21.80
C PRO A 200 29.63 3.65 -23.23
N PHE A 201 28.78 4.15 -24.13
CA PHE A 201 29.22 4.66 -25.42
C PHE A 201 28.47 5.96 -25.78
N GLN A 202 29.17 7.08 -25.59
CA GLN A 202 28.92 8.33 -26.28
C GLN A 202 29.14 8.11 -27.79
N SER A 203 28.13 8.38 -28.62
CA SER A 203 28.29 9.03 -29.93
C SER A 203 26.93 9.14 -30.63
N CYS A 204 26.25 10.28 -30.49
CA CYS A 204 25.23 10.74 -31.44
C CYS A 204 25.05 12.26 -31.29
N LEU A 205 26.16 12.98 -31.28
CA LEU A 205 26.22 14.41 -31.57
C LEU A 205 27.48 14.63 -32.41
N ASN A 206 27.30 14.67 -33.73
CA ASN A 206 27.98 15.53 -34.71
C ASN A 206 27.72 14.99 -36.11
N GLY A 207 27.22 15.85 -36.98
CA GLY A 207 26.80 15.52 -38.33
C GLY A 207 27.93 15.52 -39.36
N GLU A 208 27.51 15.76 -40.61
CA GLU A 208 28.25 15.77 -41.87
C GLU A 208 28.49 14.37 -42.45
N GLY A 209 28.24 14.03 -43.71
CA GLY A 209 27.98 14.82 -44.93
C GLY A 209 28.64 14.06 -46.10
N LYS A 210 28.04 14.13 -47.30
CA LYS A 210 28.55 13.64 -48.61
C LYS A 210 28.48 12.11 -48.82
N SER A 211 28.34 11.54 -50.00
CA SER A 211 27.99 11.96 -51.37
C SER A 211 28.21 10.71 -52.25
N ASN A 212 27.31 10.50 -53.22
CA ASN A 212 27.54 9.95 -54.55
C ASN A 212 27.59 8.43 -54.87
N LYS A 213 26.99 8.19 -56.06
CA LYS A 213 27.19 7.14 -57.08
C LYS A 213 26.57 5.78 -56.78
N GLU A 214 26.00 5.04 -57.72
CA GLU A 214 25.54 5.15 -59.12
C GLU A 214 25.12 3.69 -59.45
N LYS A 215 24.04 3.49 -60.23
CA LYS A 215 23.79 2.35 -61.17
C LYS A 215 23.95 0.91 -60.63
N PHE A 216 22.98 0.00 -60.80
CA PHE A 216 22.28 -0.43 -62.01
C PHE A 216 20.93 -1.03 -61.64
#